data_AF-A0A5R1YK07-F1
#
_entry.id   AF-A0A5R1YK07-F1
#
_cell.length_a   1.000
_cell.length_b   1.000
_cell.length_c   1.000
_cell.angle_alpha   90.00
_cell.angle_beta   90.00
_cell.angle_gamma   90.00
#
_symmetry.space_group_name_H-M   'P 1'
#
loop_
_entity.id
_entity.type
_entity.pdbx_description
1 polymer ?
#
loop_
_entity_poly.entity_id
_entity_poly.type
_entity_poly.pdbx_seq_one_letter_code
_entity_poly.pdbx_strand_id
1 'polypeptide(L)' 'MKVLVTGATSGLGRNAVEFLRNKGISGRATGRNEAMGKLLEKMGAEFVPPDLTDLVTSLIYSSPRPRDRR' A
#
# COMPACT_ATOMS: atom_id res chain seq x y z
N MET A 1 9.43 -8.66 -6.61
CA MET A 1 8.62 -7.54 -7.16
C MET A 1 7.84 -6.92 -6.01
N LYS A 2 7.70 -5.59 -5.93
CA LYS A 2 6.93 -4.91 -4.87
C LYS A 2 5.66 -4.33 -5.49
N VAL A 3 4.49 -4.74 -5.01
CA VAL A 3 3.18 -4.31 -5.53
C VAL A 3 2.46 -3.44 -4.49
N LEU A 4 1.88 -2.33 -4.92
CA LEU A 4 0.95 -1.52 -4.13
C LEU A 4 -0.41 -1.52 -4.82
N VAL A 5 -1.45 -1.91 -4.08
CA VAL A 5 -2.84 -1.86 -4.54
C VAL A 5 -3.54 -0.68 -3.88
N THR A 6 -3.83 0.35 -4.67
CA THR A 6 -4.63 1.50 -4.24
C THR A 6 -6.12 1.21 -4.44
N GLY A 7 -6.98 1.81 -3.60
CA GLY A 7 -8.41 1.50 -3.64
C GLY A 7 -8.71 0.04 -3.29
N ALA A 8 -7.86 -0.58 -2.47
CA ALA A 8 -7.91 -2.01 -2.14
C ALA A 8 -9.19 -2.42 -1.41
N THR A 9 -9.90 -1.47 -0.82
CA THR A 9 -11.18 -1.70 -0.13
C THR A 9 -12.40 -1.63 -1.06
N SER A 10 -12.20 -1.47 -2.37
CA SER A 10 -13.26 -1.59 -3.39
C SER A 10 -13.43 -3.06 -3.82
N GLY A 11 -14.49 -3.37 -4.58
CA GLY A 11 -14.70 -4.71 -5.12
C GLY A 11 -13.54 -5.21 -5.98
N LEU A 12 -13.06 -4.38 -6.92
CA LEU A 12 -11.93 -4.74 -7.78
C LEU A 12 -10.61 -4.77 -7.00
N GLY A 13 -10.37 -3.79 -6.14
CA GLY A 13 -9.17 -3.73 -5.32
C GLY A 13 -9.00 -4.94 -4.40
N ARG A 14 -10.10 -5.39 -3.77
CA ARG A 14 -10.12 -6.60 -2.92
C ARG A 14 -9.74 -7.83 -3.73
N ASN A 15 -10.35 -8.01 -4.90
CA ASN A 15 -10.08 -9.14 -5.78
C ASN A 15 -8.64 -9.13 -6.30
N ALA A 16 -8.07 -7.95 -6.58
CA ALA A 16 -6.68 -7.83 -6.97
C ALA A 16 -5.73 -8.27 -5.84
N VAL A 17 -5.99 -7.86 -4.60
CA VAL A 17 -5.20 -8.31 -3.44
C VAL A 17 -5.30 -9.83 -3.27
N GLU A 18 -6.51 -10.39 -3.35
CA GLU A 18 -6.76 -11.83 -3.28
C GLU A 18 -5.98 -12.60 -4.36
N PHE A 19 -6.06 -12.14 -5.60
CA PHE A 19 -5.35 -12.75 -6.72
C PHE A 19 -3.84 -12.74 -6.51
N LEU A 20 -3.26 -11.61 -6.08
CA LEU A 20 -1.83 -11.49 -5.80
C LEU A 20 -1.39 -12.43 -4.68
N ARG A 21 -2.19 -12.55 -3.61
CA ARG A 21 -1.92 -13.45 -2.49
C ARG A 21 -1.95 -14.91 -2.92
N ASN A 22 -2.93 -15.30 -3.72
CA ASN A 22 -3.03 -16.66 -4.26
C ASN A 22 -1.86 -17.01 -5.21
N LYS A 23 -1.23 -16.00 -5.83
CA LYS A 23 -0.02 -16.17 -6.64
C LYS A 23 1.28 -16.16 -5.83
N GLY A 24 1.21 -16.05 -4.50
CA GLY A 24 2.38 -15.93 -3.63
C GLY A 24 3.11 -14.58 -3.77
N ILE A 25 2.46 -13.57 -4.34
CA ILE A 25 3.05 -12.24 -4.54
C ILE A 25 2.72 -11.37 -3.33
N SER A 26 3.75 -10.93 -2.62
CA SER A 26 3.62 -9.97 -1.54
C SER A 26 3.31 -8.57 -2.08
N GLY A 27 2.24 -7.96 -1.58
CA GLY A 27 1.86 -6.59 -1.92
C GLY A 27 1.26 -5.84 -0.73
N ARG A 28 1.39 -4.52 -0.75
CA ARG A 28 0.72 -3.60 0.16
C ARG A 28 -0.61 -3.16 -0.41
N ALA A 29 -1.58 -2.94 0.45
CA ALA A 29 -2.93 -2.51 0.11
C ALA A 29 -3.26 -1.21 0.85
N THR A 30 -3.95 -0.28 0.20
CA THR A 30 -4.39 0.97 0.82
C THR A 30 -5.81 1.33 0.44
N GLY A 31 -6.56 1.88 1.38
CA GLY A 31 -7.95 2.29 1.19
C GLY A 31 -8.56 2.86 2.48
N ARG A 32 -9.75 3.44 2.34
CA ARG A 32 -10.39 4.26 3.40
C ARG A 32 -11.31 3.49 4.34
N ASN A 33 -11.68 2.26 3.96
CA ASN A 33 -12.59 1.44 4.75
C ASN A 33 -11.79 0.46 5.63
N GLU A 34 -11.68 0.77 6.92
CA GLU A 34 -10.94 -0.03 7.90
C GLU A 34 -11.49 -1.45 8.07
N ALA A 35 -12.81 -1.63 8.00
CA ALA A 35 -13.41 -2.96 8.13
C ALA A 35 -12.99 -3.89 6.99
N MET A 36 -12.94 -3.35 5.76
CA MET A 36 -12.36 -4.06 4.62
C MET A 36 -10.84 -4.21 4.76
N GLY A 37 -10.15 -3.22 5.32
CA GLY A 37 -8.73 -3.32 5.66
C GLY A 37 -8.39 -4.54 6.51
N LYS A 38 -9.14 -4.73 7.62
CA LYS A 38 -8.98 -5.90 8.50
C LYS A 38 -9.24 -7.23 7.78
N LEU A 39 -10.15 -7.25 6.79
CA LEU A 39 -10.36 -8.44 5.96
C LEU A 39 -9.12 -8.73 5.09
N LEU A 40 -8.54 -7.71 4.47
CA LEU A 40 -7.32 -7.84 3.67
C LEU A 40 -6.13 -8.31 4.52
N GLU A 41 -6.00 -7.82 5.76
CA GLU A 41 -4.99 -8.28 6.71
C GLU A 41 -5.14 -9.75 7.07
N LYS A 42 -6.38 -10.21 7.32
CA LYS A 42 -6.67 -11.65 7.54
C LYS A 42 -6.33 -12.52 6.34
N MET A 43 -6.34 -11.95 5.13
CA MET A 43 -5.90 -12.61 3.89
C MET A 43 -4.37 -12.56 3.71
N GLY A 44 -3.64 -12.08 4.71
CA GLY A 44 -2.19 -11.96 4.71
C GLY A 44 -1.67 -10.73 3.96
N ALA A 45 -2.53 -9.78 3.60
CA ALA A 45 -2.10 -8.53 2.99
C ALA A 45 -1.59 -7.54 4.04
N GLU A 46 -0.54 -6.79 3.72
CA GLU A 46 -0.16 -5.64 4.53
C GLU A 46 -1.09 -4.49 4.14
N PHE A 47 -1.90 -4.01 5.08
CA PHE A 47 -2.86 -2.94 4.84
C PHE A 47 -2.41 -1.64 5.53
N VAL A 48 -2.53 -0.53 4.80
CA VAL A 48 -2.27 0.80 5.31
C VAL A 48 -3.57 1.59 5.12
N PRO A 49 -4.17 2.18 6.17
CA PRO A 49 -5.47 2.85 6.06
C PRO A 49 -5.50 4.33 5.60
N PRO A 50 -4.44 5.01 5.10
CA PRO A 50 -4.56 6.43 4.78
C PRO A 50 -5.42 6.65 3.54
N ASP A 51 -6.19 7.74 3.56
CA ASP A 51 -6.62 8.36 2.32
C ASP A 51 -5.36 8.83 1.57
N LEU A 52 -5.31 8.59 0.26
CA LEU A 52 -4.19 9.04 -0.56
C LEU A 52 -4.11 10.58 -0.58
N THR A 53 -5.23 11.27 -0.35
CA THR A 53 -5.28 12.72 -0.22
C THR A 53 -4.64 13.22 1.08
N ASP A 54 -4.61 12.39 2.12
CA ASP A 54 -3.99 12.70 3.42
C ASP A 54 -2.50 12.31 3.47
N LEU A 55 -1.95 11.79 2.37
CA LEU A 55 -0.53 11.48 2.27
C LEU A 55 0.30 12.77 2.20
N VAL A 56 0.73 13.23 3.36
CA VAL A 56 1.77 14.25 3.47
C VAL A 56 3.10 13.66 3.05
N THR A 57 3.85 14.36 2.20
CA THR A 57 5.19 13.93 1.79
C THR A 57 6.18 14.14 2.94
N SER A 58 6.22 13.21 3.90
CA SER A 58 7.13 13.29 5.04
C SER A 58 8.59 12.92 4.71
N LEU A 59 8.94 12.70 3.44
CA LEU A 59 10.24 12.11 3.04
C LEU A 59 11.06 12.88 2.01
N ILE A 60 10.64 14.05 1.52
CA ILE A 60 11.52 14.85 0.64
C ILE A 60 12.64 15.57 1.41
N TYR A 61 12.54 15.73 2.73
CA TYR A 61 13.51 16.53 3.50
C TYR A 61 14.52 15.75 4.37
N SER A 62 14.45 14.42 4.46
CA SER A 62 15.32 13.64 5.35
C SER A 62 16.45 12.85 4.67
N SER A 63 16.56 12.91 3.34
CA SER A 63 17.70 12.33 2.62
C SER A 63 18.81 13.38 2.46
N PRO A 64 20.05 13.16 2.95
CA PRO A 64 21.14 14.09 2.67
C PRO A 64 21.37 14.17 1.17
N ARG A 65 21.38 15.40 0.62
CA ARG A 65 21.70 15.62 -0.79
C ARG A 65 23.04 14.93 -1.10
N PRO A 66 23.17 14.19 -2.21
CA PRO A 66 24.47 13.67 -2.61
C PRO A 66 25.44 14.86 -2.68
N ARG A 67 26.50 14.82 -1.87
CA ARG A 67 27.58 15.82 -1.90
C ARG A 67 28.05 15.93 -3.35
N ASP A 68 28.01 17.15 -3.86
CA ASP A 68 28.62 17.56 -5.12
C ASP A 68 30.09 17.11 -5.06
N ARG A 69 30.42 16.04 -5.78
CA ARG A 69 31.80 15.59 -5.95
C ARG A 69 32.39 16.50 -7.03
N ARG A 70 33.02 17.58 -6.59
CA ARG A 70 34.12 18.22 -7.31
C ARG A 70 35.40 18.03 -6.53
#